data_AF-A0A2J7QVM2-F1
#
_entry.id   AF-A0A2J7QVM2-F1
#
_cell.length_a   1.000
_cell.length_b   1.000
_cell.length_c   1.000
_cell.angle_alpha   90.00
_cell.angle_beta   90.00
_cell.angle_gamma   90.00
#
_symmetry.space_group_name_H-M   'P 1'
#
loop_
_entity.id
_entity.type
_entity.pdbx_description
1 polymer ?
#
loop_
_entity_poly.entity_id
_entity_poly.type
_entity_poly.pdbx_seq_one_letter_code
_entity_poly.pdbx_strand_id
1 'polypeptide(L)'
;MLPADLAVNVMTAPKATLRFVLQVESDFYKITDICFDDTQLKTLYSNFTFVSGIGGYQVGFPRPSFIQDDFYPEISVDTILGSAELADKYIAESPDYYLARGHYTAKADFVYGSQHRATFHFVNISPQWQTFNGANWNALEMSVRTYADRNKLNLDVNTGTYGVATLPNVNGIENE
;
A
#
# COMPACT_ATOMS: atom_id res chain seq x y z
N MET A 1 -34.27 -15.80 2.35
CA MET A 1 -33.45 -16.94 1.93
C MET A 1 -32.36 -16.37 1.04
N LEU A 2 -31.18 -16.11 1.60
CA LEU A 2 -30.02 -15.65 0.82
C LEU A 2 -29.41 -16.89 0.16
N PRO A 3 -29.06 -16.86 -1.14
CA PRO A 3 -28.41 -18.00 -1.76
C PRO A 3 -27.02 -18.18 -1.13
N ALA A 4 -26.82 -19.37 -0.56
CA ALA A 4 -25.54 -19.86 -0.12
C ALA A 4 -24.72 -20.20 -1.36
N ASP A 5 -23.95 -19.23 -1.86
CA ASP A 5 -22.82 -19.48 -2.78
C ASP A 5 -21.88 -18.26 -2.89
N LEU A 6 -21.56 -17.66 -1.73
CA LEU A 6 -20.40 -16.78 -1.57
C LEU A 6 -19.26 -17.48 -0.82
N ALA A 7 -19.16 -18.81 -0.97
CA ALA A 7 -17.88 -19.48 -0.77
C ALA A 7 -17.00 -19.10 -1.98
N VAL A 8 -16.48 -17.88 -1.96
CA VAL A 8 -15.34 -17.50 -2.79
C VAL A 8 -14.32 -18.59 -2.57
N ASN A 9 -13.99 -19.30 -3.65
CA ASN A 9 -12.93 -20.29 -3.71
C ASN A 9 -11.69 -19.73 -2.98
N VAL A 10 -11.51 -20.08 -1.70
CA VAL A 10 -10.26 -19.88 -0.98
C VAL A 10 -9.32 -21.00 -1.43
N MET A 11 -9.08 -21.06 -2.74
CA MET A 11 -8.06 -21.88 -3.35
C MET A 11 -6.74 -21.18 -3.05
N THR A 12 -6.17 -21.48 -1.89
CA THR A 12 -4.74 -21.67 -1.60
C THR A 12 -3.75 -20.98 -2.57
N ALA A 13 -3.83 -19.66 -2.73
CA ALA A 13 -2.66 -18.89 -3.13
C ALA A 13 -1.69 -18.87 -1.92
N PRO A 14 -0.37 -18.99 -2.12
CA PRO A 14 0.56 -18.76 -1.03
C PRO A 14 0.41 -17.30 -0.58
N LYS A 15 -0.17 -17.11 0.60
CA LYS A 15 -0.30 -15.80 1.23
C LYS A 15 0.81 -15.70 2.25
N ALA A 16 1.83 -14.92 1.93
CA ALA A 16 2.86 -14.58 2.90
C ALA A 16 2.28 -13.55 3.87
N THR A 17 2.31 -13.85 5.16
CA THR A 17 2.09 -12.83 6.19
C THR A 17 3.45 -12.25 6.55
N LEU A 18 3.72 -11.02 6.12
CA LEU A 18 4.93 -10.29 6.46
C LEU A 18 4.64 -9.41 7.68
N ARG A 19 5.52 -9.43 8.67
CA ARG A 19 5.39 -8.60 9.87
C ARG A 19 6.58 -7.68 10.01
N PHE A 20 6.31 -6.38 9.98
CA PHE A 20 7.30 -5.38 10.34
C PHE A 20 7.31 -5.22 11.86
N VAL A 21 8.51 -5.31 12.45
CA VAL A 21 8.72 -5.20 13.90
C VAL A 21 9.78 -4.16 14.21
N LEU A 22 9.63 -3.50 15.35
CA LEU A 22 10.71 -2.78 16.02
C LEU A 22 11.34 -3.72 17.05
N GLN A 23 12.63 -4.01 16.88
CA GLN A 23 13.39 -4.72 17.91
C GLN A 23 13.89 -3.73 18.96
N VAL A 24 13.61 -4.00 20.23
CA VAL A 24 14.15 -3.28 21.38
C VAL A 24 14.72 -4.33 22.32
N GLU A 25 16.05 -4.33 22.47
CA GLU A 25 16.77 -5.40 23.19
C GLU A 25 16.42 -6.79 22.63
N SER A 26 15.87 -7.67 23.47
CA SER A 26 15.42 -9.02 23.07
C SER A 26 13.97 -9.06 22.56
N ASP A 27 13.23 -7.96 22.66
CA ASP A 27 11.80 -7.92 22.39
C ASP A 27 11.50 -7.37 20.99
N PHE A 28 10.42 -7.88 20.40
CA PHE A 28 9.94 -7.46 19.09
C PHE A 28 8.53 -6.90 19.20
N TYR A 29 8.39 -5.62 18.87
CA TYR A 29 7.12 -4.89 18.89
C TYR A 29 6.56 -4.81 17.48
N LYS A 30 5.34 -5.30 17.27
CA LYS A 30 4.66 -5.23 15.98
C LYS A 30 4.46 -3.76 15.57
N ILE A 31 4.76 -3.45 14.31
CA ILE A 31 4.42 -2.18 13.66
C ILE A 31 3.22 -2.38 12.74
N THR A 32 3.34 -3.26 11.75
CA THR A 32 2.28 -3.56 10.78
C THR A 32 2.39 -5.01 10.29
N ASP A 33 1.25 -5.61 9.99
CA ASP A 33 1.14 -6.89 9.28
C ASP A 33 0.75 -6.62 7.83
N ILE A 34 1.39 -7.29 6.89
CA ILE A 34 1.10 -7.24 5.46
C ILE A 34 0.68 -8.63 5.01
N CYS A 35 -0.49 -8.73 4.38
CA CYS A 35 -0.92 -9.93 3.69
C CYS A 35 -0.54 -9.81 2.22
N PHE A 36 0.51 -10.51 1.80
CA PHE A 36 1.08 -10.45 0.46
C PHE A 36 0.75 -11.74 -0.31
N ASP A 37 0.26 -11.58 -1.54
CA ASP A 37 0.10 -12.65 -2.52
C ASP A 37 1.36 -12.69 -3.39
N ASP A 38 2.22 -13.68 -3.14
CA ASP A 38 3.51 -13.82 -3.82
C ASP A 38 3.39 -14.38 -5.24
N THR A 39 2.21 -14.88 -5.62
CA THR A 39 1.94 -15.38 -6.95
C THR A 39 1.48 -14.25 -7.85
N GLN A 40 0.67 -13.34 -7.32
CA GLN A 40 0.19 -12.15 -8.03
C GLN A 40 1.09 -10.93 -7.80
N LEU A 41 2.12 -11.06 -6.97
CA LEU A 41 3.03 -9.99 -6.57
C LEU A 41 2.29 -8.76 -6.05
N LYS A 42 1.23 -8.97 -5.25
CA LYS A 42 0.40 -7.88 -4.74
C LYS A 42 0.02 -8.04 -3.29
N THR A 43 -0.08 -6.91 -2.61
CA THR A 43 -0.58 -6.87 -1.25
C THR A 43 -2.10 -6.83 -1.24
N LEU A 44 -2.69 -7.79 -0.52
CA LEU A 44 -4.15 -7.87 -0.34
C LEU A 44 -4.61 -6.83 0.67
N TYR A 45 -3.89 -6.72 1.79
CA TYR A 45 -4.11 -5.66 2.77
C TYR A 45 -2.89 -5.47 3.68
N SER A 46 -2.75 -4.27 4.24
CA SER A 46 -1.98 -4.01 5.45
C SER A 46 -2.90 -3.90 6.66
N ASN A 47 -2.39 -4.25 7.83
CA ASN A 47 -3.06 -4.13 9.12
C ASN A 47 -2.14 -3.45 10.14
N PHE A 48 -2.64 -2.38 10.76
CA PHE A 48 -1.94 -1.72 11.85
C PHE A 48 -2.94 -1.10 12.83
N THR A 49 -2.42 -0.59 13.95
CA THR A 49 -3.25 0.06 14.96
C THR A 49 -2.88 1.53 15.10
N PHE A 50 -3.85 2.43 14.87
CA PHE A 50 -3.73 3.81 15.33
C PHE A 50 -3.72 3.81 16.86
N VAL A 51 -2.81 4.58 17.44
CA VAL A 51 -2.81 4.87 18.87
C VAL A 51 -3.68 6.09 19.17
N SER A 52 -4.32 6.12 20.33
CA SER A 52 -5.18 7.23 20.78
C SER A 52 -4.49 8.60 20.82
N GLY A 53 -3.15 8.63 20.85
CA GLY A 53 -2.32 9.82 20.77
C GLY A 53 -1.71 10.09 19.39
N ILE A 54 -2.28 9.55 18.30
CA ILE A 54 -1.72 9.68 16.94
C ILE A 54 -1.53 11.14 16.51
N GLY A 55 -2.28 12.10 17.07
CA GLY A 55 -2.08 13.53 16.81
C GLY A 55 -0.68 14.04 17.17
N GLY A 56 0.06 13.34 18.04
CA GLY A 56 1.43 13.64 18.43
C GLY A 56 2.52 13.05 17.53
N TYR A 57 2.18 12.62 16.31
CA TYR A 57 3.16 12.03 15.40
C TYR A 57 4.28 13.01 15.00
N GLN A 58 5.47 12.47 14.74
CA GLN A 58 6.63 13.26 14.36
C GLN A 58 6.47 13.89 12.97
N VAL A 59 6.27 15.21 12.93
CA VAL A 59 6.22 15.99 11.69
C VAL A 59 7.64 16.23 11.17
N GLY A 60 7.83 16.16 9.85
CA GLY A 60 9.11 16.48 9.22
C GLY A 60 10.22 15.44 9.41
N PHE A 61 9.94 14.28 10.02
CA PHE A 61 10.93 13.20 10.11
C PHE A 61 11.39 12.78 8.70
N PRO A 62 12.72 12.63 8.45
CA PRO A 62 13.25 12.38 7.11
C PRO A 62 12.62 11.18 6.41
N ARG A 63 12.29 11.37 5.13
CA ARG A 63 11.74 10.34 4.25
C ARG A 63 12.89 9.50 3.67
N PRO A 64 12.93 8.17 3.89
CA PRO A 64 13.92 7.32 3.24
C PRO A 64 13.56 7.06 1.76
N SER A 65 14.50 6.49 1.02
CA SER A 65 14.20 5.85 -0.26
C SER A 65 13.33 4.61 -0.03
N PHE A 66 12.55 4.23 -1.05
CA PHE A 66 11.82 2.98 -0.99
C PHE A 66 12.74 1.78 -1.16
N ILE A 67 12.34 0.66 -0.58
CA ILE A 67 13.03 -0.62 -0.62
C ILE A 67 12.12 -1.60 -1.37
N GLN A 68 12.63 -2.20 -2.44
CA GLN A 68 11.87 -3.16 -3.23
C GLN A 68 11.71 -4.51 -2.53
N ASP A 69 12.69 -4.90 -1.71
CA ASP A 69 12.83 -6.25 -1.14
C ASP A 69 12.94 -7.33 -2.24
N ASP A 70 13.21 -8.58 -1.84
CA ASP A 70 13.43 -9.68 -2.80
C ASP A 70 12.12 -10.30 -3.35
N PHE A 71 10.97 -9.68 -3.05
CA PHE A 71 9.66 -10.18 -3.48
C PHE A 71 9.32 -9.84 -4.93
N TYR A 72 9.86 -8.75 -5.47
CA TYR A 72 9.49 -8.25 -6.78
C TYR A 72 10.66 -8.42 -7.79
N PRO A 73 10.43 -9.05 -8.95
CA PRO A 73 11.36 -8.97 -10.06
C PRO A 73 11.44 -7.53 -10.59
N GLU A 74 12.57 -7.17 -11.20
CA GLU A 74 12.67 -5.93 -11.97
C GLU A 74 11.80 -6.03 -13.22
N ILE A 75 10.63 -5.39 -13.20
CA ILE A 75 9.69 -5.30 -14.32
C ILE A 75 9.36 -3.82 -14.56
N SER A 76 9.37 -3.43 -15.82
CA SER A 76 9.02 -2.09 -16.26
C SER A 76 7.66 -2.05 -16.96
N VAL A 77 6.97 -0.90 -16.95
CA VAL A 77 5.61 -0.78 -17.52
C VAL A 77 5.59 -1.04 -19.03
N ASP A 78 6.62 -0.59 -19.74
CA ASP A 78 6.86 -0.89 -21.15
C ASP A 78 6.99 -2.40 -21.40
N THR A 79 7.60 -3.15 -20.47
CA THR A 79 7.66 -4.62 -20.53
C THR A 79 6.27 -5.23 -20.38
N ILE A 80 5.44 -4.71 -19.47
CA ILE A 80 4.07 -5.19 -19.24
C ILE A 80 3.18 -4.92 -20.47
N LEU A 81 3.25 -3.71 -21.04
CA LEU A 81 2.43 -3.30 -22.17
C LEU A 81 2.95 -3.78 -23.53
N GLY A 82 4.19 -4.27 -23.57
CA GLY A 82 4.91 -4.62 -24.81
C GLY A 82 5.18 -3.42 -25.72
N SER A 83 5.08 -2.19 -25.20
CA SER A 83 5.31 -0.95 -25.95
C SER A 83 5.58 0.24 -25.04
N ALA A 84 6.72 0.90 -25.24
CA ALA A 84 7.03 2.18 -24.63
C ALA A 84 6.04 3.28 -25.07
N GLU A 85 5.59 3.27 -26.33
CA GLU A 85 4.61 4.25 -26.82
C GLU A 85 3.25 4.13 -26.10
N LEU A 86 2.84 2.90 -25.77
CA LEU A 86 1.64 2.68 -24.96
C LEU A 86 1.86 3.08 -23.51
N ALA A 87 3.05 2.79 -22.95
CA ALA A 87 3.41 3.23 -21.61
C ALA A 87 3.35 4.76 -21.49
N ASP A 88 3.97 5.48 -22.41
CA ASP A 88 3.96 6.95 -22.46
C ASP A 88 2.56 7.52 -22.71
N LYS A 89 1.74 6.81 -23.49
CA LYS A 89 0.35 7.21 -23.76
C LYS A 89 -0.54 7.05 -22.52
N TYR A 90 -0.41 5.95 -21.78
CA TYR A 90 -1.26 5.67 -20.62
C TYR A 90 -0.74 6.34 -19.35
N ILE A 91 0.57 6.42 -19.18
CA ILE A 91 1.26 7.04 -18.05
C ILE A 91 2.09 8.19 -18.62
N ALA A 92 1.40 9.28 -18.94
CA ALA A 92 2.06 10.47 -19.47
C ALA A 92 2.99 11.07 -18.40
N GLU A 93 4.25 11.35 -18.76
CA GLU A 93 5.15 12.10 -17.89
C GLU A 93 4.65 13.54 -17.73
N SER A 94 3.79 13.76 -16.73
CA SER A 94 3.35 15.07 -16.30
C SER A 94 3.43 15.16 -14.78
N PRO A 95 3.47 16.37 -14.20
CA PRO A 95 3.60 16.54 -12.76
C PRO A 95 2.48 15.88 -11.94
N ASP A 96 1.31 15.66 -12.53
CA ASP A 96 0.13 15.15 -11.83
C ASP A 96 -0.36 13.77 -12.33
N TYR A 97 -0.05 13.37 -13.58
CA TYR A 97 -0.56 12.14 -14.19
C TYR A 97 0.48 11.02 -14.27
N TYR A 98 1.01 10.61 -13.13
CA TYR A 98 1.88 9.44 -13.01
C TYR A 98 1.37 8.49 -11.93
N LEU A 99 1.87 7.25 -11.94
CA LEU A 99 1.63 6.28 -10.86
C LEU A 99 2.63 6.52 -9.73
N ALA A 100 2.12 7.07 -8.63
CA ALA A 100 2.86 7.22 -7.40
C ALA A 100 2.96 5.89 -6.65
N ARG A 101 3.99 5.79 -5.81
CA ARG A 101 4.16 4.73 -4.81
C ARG A 101 3.25 5.02 -3.61
N GLY A 102 1.97 4.70 -3.76
CA GLY A 102 0.93 4.93 -2.75
C GLY A 102 1.00 3.91 -1.63
N HIS A 103 0.98 4.36 -0.38
CA HIS A 103 1.11 3.47 0.77
C HIS A 103 -0.23 2.82 1.14
N TYR A 104 -0.19 1.57 1.62
CA TYR A 104 -1.31 0.97 2.34
C TYR A 104 -1.37 1.47 3.79
N THR A 105 -0.24 1.36 4.50
CA THR A 105 -0.02 2.03 5.80
C THR A 105 0.89 3.23 5.59
N ALA A 106 0.38 4.44 5.81
CA ALA A 106 1.10 5.66 5.51
C ALA A 106 2.18 5.97 6.55
N LYS A 107 3.22 6.71 6.15
CA LYS A 107 4.26 7.23 7.05
C LYS A 107 3.66 7.92 8.28
N ALA A 108 2.67 8.78 8.05
CA ALA A 108 2.06 9.59 9.11
C ALA A 108 1.09 8.79 10.00
N ASP A 109 0.89 7.50 9.73
CA ASP A 109 0.03 6.64 10.55
C ASP A 109 0.68 6.15 11.84
N PHE A 110 1.98 6.44 12.00
CA PHE A 110 2.73 6.10 13.20
C PHE A 110 3.29 7.34 13.89
N VAL A 111 3.49 7.24 15.21
CA VAL A 111 4.00 8.36 16.01
C VAL A 111 5.50 8.54 15.80
N TYR A 112 6.26 7.44 15.81
CA TYR A 112 7.72 7.49 15.84
C TYR A 112 8.36 7.31 14.46
N GLY A 113 9.44 8.04 14.21
CA GLY A 113 10.22 8.00 12.98
C GLY A 113 10.87 6.64 12.69
N SER A 114 11.13 5.83 13.73
CA SER A 114 11.55 4.44 13.54
C SER A 114 10.47 3.63 12.82
N GLN A 115 9.19 3.82 13.19
CA GLN A 115 8.05 3.18 12.54
C GLN A 115 7.80 3.77 11.15
N HIS A 116 8.01 5.07 10.96
CA HIS A 116 7.91 5.74 9.66
C HIS A 116 8.75 5.05 8.59
N ARG A 117 9.96 4.60 8.94
CA ARG A 117 10.86 3.94 7.98
C ARG A 117 10.32 2.59 7.51
N ALA A 118 9.60 1.86 8.38
CA ALA A 118 9.03 0.57 8.05
C ALA A 118 7.94 0.64 6.97
N THR A 119 7.40 1.84 6.67
CA THR A 119 6.34 1.99 5.67
C THR A 119 6.84 2.06 4.23
N PHE A 120 8.16 2.10 4.01
CA PHE A 120 8.78 2.36 2.70
C PHE A 120 9.19 1.11 1.92
N HIS A 121 8.72 -0.06 2.35
CA HIS A 121 8.90 -1.32 1.63
C HIS A 121 7.83 -1.49 0.56
N PHE A 122 8.18 -1.99 -0.63
CA PHE A 122 7.24 -2.13 -1.76
C PHE A 122 6.05 -3.05 -1.45
N VAL A 123 6.22 -4.02 -0.55
CA VAL A 123 5.09 -4.82 -0.04
C VAL A 123 4.04 -3.99 0.71
N ASN A 124 4.35 -2.76 1.12
CA ASN A 124 3.39 -1.80 1.68
C ASN A 124 2.93 -0.75 0.64
N ILE A 125 3.16 -0.99 -0.66
CA ILE A 125 2.89 -0.04 -1.74
C ILE A 125 1.95 -0.61 -2.79
N SER A 126 1.07 0.22 -3.30
CA SER A 126 0.38 0.03 -4.58
C SER A 126 0.66 1.18 -5.54
N PRO A 127 0.70 0.92 -6.86
CA PRO A 127 0.63 1.98 -7.85
C PRO A 127 -0.70 2.73 -7.69
N GLN A 128 -0.64 4.05 -7.51
CA GLN A 128 -1.82 4.90 -7.38
C GLN A 128 -1.65 6.14 -8.25
N TRP A 129 -2.70 6.58 -8.94
CA TRP A 129 -2.66 7.86 -9.64
C TRP A 129 -2.29 8.97 -8.66
N GLN A 130 -1.30 9.79 -9.01
CA GLN A 130 -0.82 10.84 -8.11
C GLN A 130 -1.93 11.84 -7.73
N THR A 131 -2.85 12.14 -8.65
CA THR A 131 -4.06 12.95 -8.37
C THR A 131 -5.00 12.33 -7.34
N PHE A 132 -4.91 11.02 -7.10
CA PHE A 132 -5.64 10.32 -6.03
C PHE A 132 -4.80 10.24 -4.75
N ASN A 133 -3.58 9.68 -4.85
CA ASN A 133 -2.65 9.48 -3.73
C ASN A 133 -2.35 10.79 -2.98
N GLY A 134 -1.96 11.84 -3.72
CA GLY A 134 -1.60 13.14 -3.15
C GLY A 134 -2.77 14.00 -2.69
N ALA A 135 -4.00 13.64 -3.07
CA ALA A 135 -5.20 14.44 -2.78
C ALA A 135 -6.21 13.67 -1.93
N ASN A 136 -7.24 13.08 -2.55
CA ASN A 136 -8.37 12.48 -1.84
C ASN A 136 -7.94 11.37 -0.87
N TRP A 137 -6.96 10.55 -1.25
CA TRP A 137 -6.45 9.48 -0.40
C TRP A 137 -5.76 10.05 0.85
N ASN A 138 -4.81 10.98 0.66
CA ASN A 138 -4.15 11.69 1.78
C ASN A 138 -5.16 12.41 2.70
N ALA A 139 -6.23 13.00 2.14
CA ALA A 139 -7.29 13.64 2.92
C ALA A 139 -8.09 12.63 3.76
N LEU A 140 -8.37 11.44 3.21
CA LEU A 140 -9.01 10.34 3.94
C LEU A 140 -8.11 9.86 5.10
N GLU A 141 -6.85 9.56 4.82
CA GLU A 141 -5.89 9.13 5.84
C GLU A 141 -5.80 10.17 6.98
N MET A 142 -5.70 11.46 6.64
CA MET A 142 -5.67 12.55 7.63
C MET A 142 -6.95 12.61 8.47
N SER A 143 -8.11 12.38 7.84
CA SER A 143 -9.41 12.40 8.52
C SER A 143 -9.52 11.26 9.53
N VAL A 144 -9.07 10.05 9.20
CA VAL A 144 -9.09 8.91 10.12
C VAL A 144 -8.12 9.13 11.29
N ARG A 145 -6.90 9.63 11.02
CA ARG A 145 -5.95 10.03 12.08
C ARG A 145 -6.55 11.05 13.04
N THR A 146 -7.20 12.08 12.50
CA THR A 146 -7.88 13.12 13.28
C THR A 146 -9.03 12.55 14.11
N TYR A 147 -9.80 11.62 13.54
CA TYR A 147 -10.88 10.94 14.25
C TYR A 147 -10.36 10.12 15.44
N ALA A 148 -9.30 9.34 15.23
CA ALA A 148 -8.66 8.54 16.29
C ALA A 148 -8.17 9.43 17.44
N ASP A 149 -7.45 10.51 17.12
CA ASP A 149 -6.90 11.42 18.14
C ASP A 149 -8.00 12.18 18.90
N ARG A 150 -9.01 12.74 18.21
CA ARG A 150 -10.07 13.51 18.86
C ARG A 150 -10.91 12.68 19.82
N ASN A 151 -11.16 11.43 19.46
CA ASN A 151 -11.97 10.52 20.27
C ASN A 151 -11.14 9.65 21.23
N LYS A 152 -9.81 9.80 21.22
CA LYS A 152 -8.87 9.02 22.05
C LYS A 152 -9.06 7.50 21.86
N LEU A 153 -9.21 7.09 20.61
CA LEU A 153 -9.45 5.70 20.23
C LEU A 153 -8.17 5.05 19.73
N ASN A 154 -7.97 3.80 20.14
CA ASN A 154 -7.11 2.90 19.37
C ASN A 154 -7.97 2.28 18.26
N LEU A 155 -7.55 2.40 17.01
CA LEU A 155 -8.31 1.86 15.86
C LEU A 155 -7.49 0.79 15.18
N ASP A 156 -8.09 -0.39 14.96
CA ASP A 156 -7.55 -1.40 14.07
C ASP A 156 -7.90 -1.04 12.63
N VAL A 157 -6.88 -0.84 11.80
CA VAL A 157 -7.05 -0.31 10.43
C VAL A 157 -6.51 -1.30 9.44
N ASN A 158 -7.37 -1.64 8.48
CA ASN A 158 -7.03 -2.49 7.37
C ASN A 158 -7.15 -1.69 6.07
N THR A 159 -6.08 -1.63 5.30
CA THR A 159 -6.05 -0.94 4.01
C THR A 159 -5.67 -1.93 2.93
N GLY A 160 -6.45 -2.01 1.86
CA GLY A 160 -6.17 -2.88 0.72
C GLY A 160 -6.58 -2.23 -0.59
N THR A 161 -6.25 -2.89 -1.69
CA THR A 161 -6.73 -2.53 -3.03
C THR A 161 -7.96 -3.38 -3.35
N TYR A 162 -8.80 -2.89 -4.26
CA TYR A 162 -9.96 -3.63 -4.75
C TYR A 162 -9.98 -3.59 -6.27
N GLY A 163 -10.05 -4.78 -6.87
CA GLY A 163 -9.94 -4.92 -8.32
C GLY A 163 -8.56 -4.53 -8.84
N VAL A 164 -8.46 -4.44 -10.16
CA VAL A 164 -7.24 -4.11 -10.89
C VAL A 164 -7.63 -3.18 -12.02
N ALA A 165 -6.91 -2.08 -12.19
CA ALA A 165 -7.06 -1.25 -13.38
C ALA A 165 -6.35 -1.97 -14.54
N THR A 166 -7.10 -2.30 -15.60
CA THR A 166 -6.51 -2.92 -16.79
C THR A 166 -6.24 -1.87 -17.86
N LEU A 167 -5.15 -2.06 -18.58
CA LEU A 167 -4.81 -1.26 -19.76
C LEU A 167 -4.60 -2.19 -20.96
N PRO A 168 -5.13 -1.85 -22.14
CA PRO A 168 -4.94 -2.68 -23.32
C PRO A 168 -3.49 -2.61 -23.83
N ASN A 169 -2.87 -3.76 -24.10
CA ASN A 169 -1.55 -3.84 -24.71
C ASN A 169 -1.59 -3.60 -26.24
N VAL A 170 -0.44 -3.78 -26.90
CA VAL A 170 -0.30 -3.64 -28.37
C VAL A 170 -1.26 -4.51 -29.19
N ASN A 171 -1.80 -5.58 -28.61
CA ASN A 171 -2.75 -6.48 -29.26
C ASN A 171 -4.21 -6.17 -28.88
N GLY A 172 -4.47 -5.08 -28.14
CA GLY A 172 -5.78 -4.73 -27.62
C GLY A 172 -6.28 -5.65 -26.50
N ILE A 173 -5.40 -6.43 -25.89
CA ILE A 173 -5.72 -7.33 -24.77
C ILE A 173 -5.51 -6.54 -23.48
N GLU A 174 -6.52 -6.50 -22.62
CA GLU A 174 -6.46 -5.92 -21.27
C GLU A 174 -5.44 -6.70 -20.43
N ASN A 175 -4.42 -6.02 -19.87
CA ASN A 175 -3.48 -6.59 -18.91
C ASN A 175 -3.52 -5.83 -17.59
N GLU A 176 -3.30 -6.58 -16.51
CA GLU A 176 -2.95 -6.09 -15.17
C GLU A 176 -1.53 -5.53 -15.15
#